data_AF-A3MW51-F1
#
_entry.id   AF-A3MW51-F1
#
_cell.length_a   1.000
_cell.length_b   1.000
_cell.length_c   1.000
_cell.angle_alpha   90.00
_cell.angle_beta   90.00
_cell.angle_gamma   90.00
#
_symmetry.space_group_name_H-M   'P 1'
#
loop_
_entity.id
_entity.type
_entity.pdbx_description
1 polymer ?
#
loop_
_entity_poly.entity_id
_entity_poly.type
_entity_poly.pdbx_seq_one_letter_code
_entity_poly.pdbx_strand_id
1 'polypeptide(L)'
;MLTYDDVVSKFCLCDIEIYLKVKDGVVVAPAQYAGKRAEEVLKAAKGVVVKTEQGGYLHYFVIRRSAYLRKTAVKPAAALA
;
A
#
# COMPACT_ATOMS: atom_id res chain seq x y z
N MET A 1 -0.02 11.95 3.79
CA MET A 1 -0.58 10.62 3.43
C MET A 1 -0.52 10.50 1.92
N LEU A 2 -0.09 9.35 1.40
CA LEU A 2 -0.11 9.08 -0.05
C LEU A 2 -1.55 8.77 -0.47
N THR A 3 -2.01 9.35 -1.57
CA THR A 3 -3.30 9.01 -2.20
C THR A 3 -3.14 7.79 -3.10
N TYR A 4 -4.25 7.18 -3.53
CA TYR A 4 -4.19 6.03 -4.45
C TYR A 4 -3.42 6.37 -5.74
N ASP A 5 -3.70 7.54 -6.32
CA ASP A 5 -3.05 8.04 -7.54
C ASP A 5 -1.54 8.19 -7.36
N ASP A 6 -1.11 8.78 -6.24
CA ASP A 6 0.31 8.89 -5.87
C ASP A 6 0.99 7.52 -5.81
N VAL A 7 0.30 6.51 -5.26
CA VAL A 7 0.87 5.17 -5.13
C VAL A 7 1.01 4.50 -6.49
N VAL A 8 -0.03 4.52 -7.33
CA VAL A 8 0.02 3.87 -8.65
C VAL A 8 0.92 4.61 -9.64
N SER A 9 1.12 5.92 -9.46
CA SER A 9 2.01 6.73 -10.29
C SER A 9 3.49 6.56 -9.88
N LYS A 10 3.78 6.52 -8.57
CA LYS A 10 5.16 6.42 -8.07
C LYS A 10 5.71 5.01 -8.03
N PHE A 11 4.88 4.02 -7.69
CA PHE A 11 5.33 2.65 -7.47
C PHE A 11 4.98 1.75 -8.66
N CYS A 12 5.99 1.02 -9.14
CA CYS A 12 5.78 0.03 -10.17
C CYS A 12 5.24 -1.26 -9.53
N LEU A 13 4.59 -2.12 -10.33
CA LEU A 13 4.13 -3.43 -9.86
C LEU A 13 5.25 -4.29 -9.25
N CYS A 14 6.50 -4.11 -9.68
CA CYS A 14 7.67 -4.79 -9.13
C CYS A 14 8.12 -4.27 -7.74
N ASP A 15 7.67 -3.08 -7.35
CA ASP A 15 7.90 -2.51 -6.02
C ASP A 15 6.83 -2.93 -4.99
N ILE A 16 5.67 -3.37 -5.48
CA ILE A 16 4.51 -3.78 -4.69
C ILE A 16 4.57 -5.31 -4.48
N GLU A 17 4.70 -5.74 -3.22
CA GLU A 17 4.69 -7.17 -2.89
C GLU A 17 3.28 -7.73 -2.87
N ILE A 18 2.35 -6.97 -2.31
CA ILE A 18 0.96 -7.39 -2.14
C ILE A 18 0.08 -6.17 -2.36
N TYR A 19 -0.97 -6.36 -3.16
CA TYR A 19 -2.07 -5.41 -3.28
C TYR A 19 -3.34 -6.07 -2.78
N LEU A 20 -4.12 -5.38 -1.96
CA LEU A 20 -5.43 -5.84 -1.48
C LEU A 20 -6.46 -4.75 -1.71
N LYS A 21 -7.56 -5.13 -2.36
CA LYS A 21 -8.79 -4.35 -2.38
C LYS A 21 -9.72 -4.93 -1.33
N VAL A 22 -10.18 -4.08 -0.42
CA VAL A 22 -10.91 -4.45 0.78
C VAL A 22 -12.22 -3.68 0.83
N LYS A 23 -13.29 -4.38 1.18
CA LYS A 23 -14.61 -3.80 1.44
C LYS A 23 -15.09 -4.32 2.78
N ASP A 24 -15.53 -3.43 3.67
CA ASP A 24 -16.02 -3.81 5.01
C ASP A 24 -15.03 -4.69 5.80
N GLY A 25 -13.72 -4.43 5.66
CA GLY A 25 -12.65 -5.19 6.32
C GLY A 25 -12.30 -6.56 5.69
N VAL A 26 -13.05 -6.98 4.68
CA VAL A 26 -12.84 -8.23 3.94
C VAL A 26 -12.18 -7.96 2.60
N VAL A 27 -11.18 -8.75 2.25
CA VAL A 27 -10.51 -8.66 0.96
C VAL A 27 -11.48 -9.14 -0.13
N VAL A 28 -11.72 -8.28 -1.12
CA VAL A 28 -12.52 -8.60 -2.31
C VAL A 28 -11.63 -8.90 -3.52
N ALA A 29 -10.38 -8.42 -3.52
CA ALA A 29 -9.39 -8.77 -4.54
C ALA A 29 -7.96 -8.59 -4.00
N PRO A 30 -6.95 -9.28 -4.57
CA PRO A 30 -7.02 -10.31 -5.60
C PRO A 30 -7.64 -11.63 -5.09
N ALA A 31 -8.09 -12.48 -6.02
CA ALA A 31 -8.83 -13.72 -5.72
C ALA A 31 -8.10 -14.65 -4.75
N GLN A 32 -6.78 -14.67 -4.77
CA GLN A 32 -5.93 -15.46 -3.86
C GLN A 32 -6.16 -15.15 -2.37
N TYR A 33 -6.66 -13.95 -2.06
CA TYR A 33 -6.95 -13.48 -0.69
C TYR A 33 -8.43 -13.16 -0.49
N ALA A 34 -9.27 -13.31 -1.52
CA ALA A 34 -10.68 -12.98 -1.43
C ALA A 34 -11.37 -13.76 -0.31
N GLY A 35 -12.19 -13.07 0.49
CA GLY A 35 -12.87 -13.63 1.66
C GLY A 35 -12.04 -13.67 2.94
N LYS A 36 -10.73 -13.37 2.89
CA LYS A 36 -9.90 -13.22 4.10
C LYS A 36 -10.02 -11.83 4.69
N ARG A 37 -9.74 -11.69 6.00
CA ARG A 37 -9.60 -10.36 6.63
C ARG A 37 -8.31 -9.70 6.17
N ALA A 38 -8.36 -8.41 5.87
CA ALA A 38 -7.20 -7.66 5.42
C ALA A 38 -6.03 -7.74 6.41
N GLU A 39 -6.33 -7.63 7.71
CA GLU A 39 -5.32 -7.67 8.78
C GLU A 39 -4.54 -8.99 8.83
N GLU A 40 -5.19 -10.12 8.57
CA GLU A 40 -4.54 -11.44 8.54
C GLU A 40 -3.49 -11.52 7.44
N VAL A 41 -3.83 -11.00 6.26
CA VAL A 41 -2.93 -10.97 5.10
C VAL A 41 -1.79 -9.99 5.34
N LEU A 42 -2.07 -8.84 5.95
CA LEU A 42 -1.08 -7.80 6.23
C LEU A 42 -0.11 -8.19 7.36
N LYS A 43 -0.51 -9.02 8.33
CA LYS A 43 0.38 -9.53 9.38
C LYS A 43 1.55 -10.33 8.83
N ALA A 44 1.36 -11.03 7.71
CA ALA A 44 2.42 -11.80 7.06
C ALA A 44 3.34 -10.95 6.17
N ALA A 45 2.97 -9.68 5.91
CA ALA A 45 3.71 -8.80 5.03
C ALA A 45 4.96 -8.22 5.72
N LYS A 46 6.09 -8.20 5.00
CA LYS A 46 7.36 -7.61 5.47
C LYS A 46 7.61 -6.18 4.97
N GLY A 47 6.74 -5.70 4.09
CA GLY A 47 6.82 -4.38 3.47
C GLY A 47 6.17 -3.26 4.29
N VAL A 48 6.16 -2.06 3.72
CA VAL A 48 5.44 -0.90 4.23
C VAL A 48 4.01 -0.96 3.73
N VAL A 49 3.05 -0.95 4.65
CA VAL A 49 1.62 -0.97 4.31
C VAL A 49 1.13 0.46 4.11
N VAL A 50 0.67 0.77 2.91
CA VAL A 50 0.00 2.03 2.58
C VAL A 50 -1.48 1.75 2.38
N LYS A 51 -2.31 2.36 3.22
CA LYS A 51 -3.77 2.30 3.14
C LYS A 51 -4.28 3.55 2.41
N THR A 52 -5.07 3.34 1.37
CA THR A 52 -5.75 4.39 0.62
C THR A 52 -7.23 4.02 0.45
N GLU A 53 -8.07 5.00 0.15
CA GLU A 53 -9.49 4.79 -0.10
C GLU A 53 -9.84 5.31 -1.49
N GLN A 54 -10.54 4.51 -2.29
CA GLN A 54 -11.00 4.90 -3.61
C GLN A 54 -12.28 4.16 -3.99
N GLY A 55 -13.28 4.90 -4.47
CA GLY A 55 -14.54 4.33 -4.97
C GLY A 55 -15.32 3.50 -3.93
N GLY A 56 -15.21 3.85 -2.65
CA GLY A 56 -15.84 3.11 -1.55
C GLY A 56 -15.13 1.80 -1.16
N TYR A 57 -13.89 1.59 -1.65
CA TYR A 57 -13.05 0.47 -1.27
C TYR A 57 -11.77 0.98 -0.59
N LEU A 58 -11.28 0.18 0.35
CA LEU A 58 -9.97 0.37 0.94
C LEU A 58 -8.93 -0.40 0.11
N HIS A 59 -7.90 0.29 -0.33
CA HIS A 59 -6.81 -0.27 -1.10
C HIS A 59 -5.55 -0.27 -0.23
N TYR A 60 -5.07 -1.48 0.07
CA TYR A 60 -3.84 -1.69 0.81
C TYR A 60 -2.73 -2.10 -0.15
N PHE A 61 -1.64 -1.34 -0.14
CA PHE A 61 -0.44 -1.61 -0.90
C PHE A 61 0.68 -1.96 0.07
N VAL A 62 1.20 -3.18 -0.03
CA VAL A 62 2.41 -3.60 0.66
C VAL A 62 3.57 -3.31 -0.28
N ILE A 63 4.33 -2.29 0.04
CA ILE A 63 5.45 -1.82 -0.77
C ILE A 63 6.75 -2.34 -0.15
N ARG A 64 7.68 -2.85 -0.96
CA ARG A 64 9.01 -3.24 -0.48
C ARG A 64 9.67 -2.06 0.24
N ARG A 65 10.21 -2.28 1.44
CA ARG A 65 10.87 -1.22 2.24
C ARG A 65 11.90 -0.43 1.44
N SER A 66 12.74 -1.11 0.66
CA SER A 66 13.77 -0.45 -0.17
C SER A 66 13.17 0.48 -1.23
N ALA A 67 12.07 0.07 -1.87
CA ALA A 67 11.38 0.88 -2.88
C ALA A 67 10.63 2.05 -2.23
N TYR A 68 9.96 1.78 -1.11
CA TYR A 68 9.29 2.81 -0.32
C TYR A 68 10.28 3.90 0.07
N LEU A 69 11.41 3.55 0.68
CA LEU A 69 12.44 4.51 1.05
C LEU A 69 12.97 5.26 -0.17
N ARG A 70 13.37 4.60 -1.26
CA ARG A 70 13.92 5.29 -2.44
C ARG A 70 12.94 6.28 -3.10
N LYS A 71 11.66 5.94 -3.14
CA LYS A 71 10.64 6.69 -3.88
C LYS A 71 9.85 7.68 -3.02
N THR A 72 9.92 7.55 -1.69
CA THR A 72 9.32 8.49 -0.74
C THR A 72 10.36 9.30 0.04
N ALA A 73 11.63 8.90 0.05
CA ALA A 73 12.72 9.68 0.62
C ALA A 73 13.24 10.75 -0.36
N VAL A 74 12.39 11.70 -0.72
CA VAL A 74 12.76 13.12 -0.92
C VAL A 74 11.48 13.91 -0.59
N LYS A 75 11.38 14.68 0.49
CA LYS A 75 12.31 15.73 0.95
C LYS A 75 12.88 15.43 2.35
N PRO A 76 14.19 15.65 2.61
CA PRO A 76 14.54 16.27 3.88
C PRO A 76 13.71 17.56 3.96
N ALA A 77 12.74 17.60 4.87
CA ALA A 77 12.22 18.88 5.32
C ALA A 77 13.44 19.73 5.68
N ALA A 78 13.44 20.96 5.18
CA ALA A 78 14.41 22.00 5.44
C ALA A 78 15.25 21.73 6.69
N ALA A 79 16.55 21.48 6.47
CA ALA A 79 17.53 21.92 7.43
C ALA A 79 17.28 23.42 7.68
N LEU A 80 17.06 23.76 8.96
CA LEU A 80 17.11 25.09 9.55
C LEU A 80 16.39 26.23 8.81
N ALA A 81 15.35 26.77 9.44
CA ALA A 81 15.14 28.21 9.52
C ALA A 81 15.16 28.58 10.99
#